data_AF-A0A848U306-F1
#
_entry.id   AF-A0A848U306-F1
#
_cell.length_a   1.000
_cell.length_b   1.000
_cell.length_c   1.000
_cell.angle_alpha   90.00
_cell.angle_beta   90.00
_cell.angle_gamma   90.00
#
_symmetry.space_group_name_H-M   'P 1'
#
loop_
_entity.id
_entity.type
_entity.pdbx_description
1 polymer ?
#
loop_
_entity_poly.entity_id
_entity_poly.type
_entity_poly.pdbx_seq_one_letter_code
_entity_poly.pdbx_strand_id
1 'polypeptide(L)'
;ELFPKWQAYLNGFDMAKATPQLPEMSTEKEKFFISGRGILTTYYNVKNMEQRLLKYRITAPFNGVLTEALVTEGTLIRAGQKLGEFINTDVYELEVALSKNFSDLLKIGEEVALNNLDKSKQYMGKVTRINGSVDQATQTIKAYIEVRDSNLREGMYLEADLNAKEESNAIEIDRNLLLENNQIFVVRDSILDLIDVTPVYFSDKKVVLKQVPDGLTILSKPLMGSYVGMLVQQYQGQNEMEPNKTTD
;
A
#
# COMPACT_ATOMS: atom_id res chain seq x y z
N GLU A 1 25.80 8.43 -56.72
CA GLU A 1 24.58 8.15 -55.95
C GLU A 1 24.46 8.88 -54.62
N LEU A 2 25.55 9.34 -53.98
CA LEU A 2 25.49 10.04 -52.69
C LEU A 2 24.97 11.48 -52.76
N PHE A 3 25.21 12.20 -53.87
CA PHE A 3 24.88 13.62 -53.99
C PHE A 3 23.38 13.94 -53.88
N PRO A 4 22.45 13.20 -54.55
CA PRO A 4 21.02 13.51 -54.49
C PRO A 4 20.41 13.47 -53.07
N LYS A 5 20.83 12.53 -52.22
CA LYS A 5 20.31 12.44 -50.84
C LYS A 5 20.72 13.62 -49.97
N TRP A 6 21.97 14.08 -50.09
CA TRP A 6 22.47 15.23 -49.34
C TRP A 6 21.88 16.54 -49.88
N GLN A 7 21.68 16.65 -51.20
CA GLN A 7 20.98 17.79 -51.79
C GLN A 7 19.52 17.88 -51.32
N ALA A 8 18.81 16.75 -51.26
CA ALA A 8 17.45 16.70 -50.74
C ALA A 8 17.38 17.11 -49.26
N TYR A 9 18.32 16.63 -48.44
CA TYR A 9 18.43 17.03 -47.04
C TYR A 9 18.64 18.55 -46.89
N LEU A 10 19.54 19.14 -47.68
CA LEU A 10 19.82 20.58 -47.62
C LEU A 10 18.64 21.41 -48.12
N ASN A 11 17.98 21.00 -49.21
CA ASN A 11 16.81 21.70 -49.75
C ASN A 11 15.62 21.66 -48.78
N GLY A 12 15.51 20.61 -47.96
CA GLY A 12 14.48 20.48 -46.93
C GLY A 12 14.84 21.08 -45.57
N PHE A 13 16.04 21.68 -45.43
CA PHE A 13 16.49 22.20 -44.14
C PHE A 13 15.83 23.55 -43.84
N ASP A 14 15.00 23.57 -42.80
CA ASP A 14 14.31 24.75 -42.31
C ASP A 14 14.94 25.23 -40.99
N MET A 15 15.57 26.41 -41.02
CA MET A 15 16.27 27.00 -39.88
C MET A 15 15.34 27.34 -38.70
N ALA A 16 14.03 27.45 -38.93
CA ALA A 16 13.05 27.75 -37.89
C ALA A 16 12.53 26.49 -37.15
N LYS A 17 12.91 25.30 -37.61
CA LYS A 17 12.43 24.01 -37.07
C LYS A 17 13.56 23.21 -36.44
N ALA A 18 13.18 22.13 -35.75
CA ALA A 18 14.14 21.17 -35.23
C ALA A 18 14.95 20.54 -36.37
N THR A 19 16.24 20.36 -36.13
CA THR A 19 17.23 19.83 -37.07
C THR A 19 16.77 18.45 -37.57
N PRO A 20 16.58 18.24 -38.88
CA PRO A 20 16.17 16.95 -39.42
C PRO A 20 17.25 15.88 -39.21
N GLN A 21 16.86 14.61 -39.17
CA GLN A 21 17.82 13.50 -39.04
C GLN A 21 18.75 13.44 -40.24
N LEU A 22 20.06 13.22 -40.00
CA LEU A 22 21.03 13.07 -41.07
C LEU A 22 20.70 11.88 -41.99
N PRO A 23 20.96 11.99 -43.31
CA PRO A 23 20.85 10.85 -44.22
C PRO A 23 21.74 9.68 -43.76
N GLU A 24 21.24 8.45 -43.96
CA GLU A 24 22.03 7.25 -43.65
C GLU A 24 23.32 7.20 -44.47
N MET A 25 24.44 6.91 -43.79
CA MET A 25 25.77 6.81 -44.40
C MET A 25 26.06 5.34 -44.70
N SER A 26 25.87 4.93 -45.95
CA SER A 26 25.89 3.51 -46.36
C SER A 26 27.27 2.98 -46.70
N THR A 27 28.28 3.84 -46.85
CA THR A 27 29.65 3.46 -47.19
C THR A 27 30.66 4.06 -46.21
N GLU A 28 31.77 3.36 -45.97
CA GLU A 28 32.85 3.89 -45.12
C GLU A 28 33.43 5.19 -45.68
N LYS A 29 33.65 5.26 -47.00
CA LYS A 29 34.16 6.46 -47.68
C LYS A 29 33.29 7.68 -47.44
N GLU A 30 31.97 7.51 -47.47
CA GLU A 30 31.02 8.56 -47.12
C GLU A 30 31.14 8.97 -45.65
N LYS A 31 31.13 8.00 -44.74
CA LYS A 31 31.24 8.26 -43.31
C LYS A 31 32.52 9.02 -42.96
N PHE A 32 33.66 8.63 -43.53
CA PHE A 32 34.94 9.35 -43.37
C PHE A 32 34.89 10.76 -43.95
N PHE A 33 34.27 10.94 -45.12
CA PHE A 33 34.14 12.27 -45.73
C PHE A 33 33.27 13.22 -44.88
N ILE A 34 32.11 12.76 -44.41
CA ILE A 34 31.19 13.56 -43.60
C ILE A 34 31.79 13.87 -42.21
N SER A 35 32.41 12.87 -41.58
CA SER A 35 33.10 13.04 -40.30
C SER A 35 34.31 13.99 -40.42
N GLY A 36 35.14 13.82 -41.46
CA GLY A 36 36.32 14.65 -41.71
C GLY A 36 35.99 16.11 -42.02
N ARG A 37 34.76 16.40 -42.48
CA ARG A 37 34.24 17.76 -42.64
C ARG A 37 33.61 18.34 -41.37
N GLY A 38 33.61 17.61 -40.26
CA GLY A 38 33.04 18.04 -38.99
C GLY A 38 31.51 18.13 -38.95
N ILE A 39 30.83 17.64 -39.99
CA ILE A 39 29.37 17.72 -40.12
C ILE A 39 28.70 16.91 -39.00
N LEU A 40 29.19 15.71 -38.72
CA LEU A 40 28.63 14.84 -37.68
C LEU A 40 28.74 15.48 -36.29
N THR A 41 29.91 16.05 -35.97
CA THR A 41 30.15 16.78 -34.71
C THR A 41 29.22 17.98 -34.60
N THR A 42 29.11 18.78 -35.65
CA THR A 42 28.26 19.97 -35.67
C THR A 42 26.78 19.61 -35.51
N TYR A 43 26.33 18.55 -36.19
CA TYR A 43 24.97 18.04 -36.06
C TYR A 43 24.64 17.65 -34.61
N TYR A 44 25.51 16.88 -33.94
CA TYR A 44 25.27 16.50 -32.55
C TYR A 44 25.39 17.67 -31.57
N ASN A 45 26.23 18.67 -31.87
CA ASN A 45 26.26 19.91 -31.09
C ASN A 45 24.93 20.65 -31.17
N VAL A 46 24.36 20.80 -32.36
CA VAL A 46 23.03 21.42 -32.54
C VAL A 46 21.97 20.60 -31.83
N LYS A 47 21.95 19.27 -31.99
CA LYS A 47 21.02 18.37 -31.28
C LYS A 47 21.11 18.52 -29.76
N ASN A 48 22.31 18.66 -29.21
CA ASN A 48 22.50 18.89 -27.78
C ASN A 48 21.94 20.26 -27.36
N MET A 49 22.18 21.31 -28.16
CA MET A 49 21.60 22.63 -27.91
C MET A 49 20.07 22.63 -27.98
N GLU A 50 19.47 21.88 -28.92
CA GLU A 50 18.02 21.67 -28.98
C GLU A 50 17.48 20.99 -27.72
N GLN A 51 18.12 19.90 -27.29
CA GLN A 51 17.74 19.21 -26.06
C GLN A 51 17.89 20.10 -24.83
N ARG A 52 18.93 20.95 -24.79
CA ARG A 52 19.12 21.92 -23.72
C ARG A 52 18.01 22.97 -23.73
N LEU A 53 17.61 23.49 -24.89
CA LEU A 53 16.52 24.45 -25.01
C LEU A 53 15.19 23.87 -24.50
N LEU A 54 14.89 22.61 -24.82
CA LEU A 54 13.68 21.93 -24.32
C LEU A 54 13.63 21.91 -22.79
N LYS A 55 14.79 21.77 -22.11
CA LYS A 55 14.87 21.77 -20.64
C LYS A 55 14.57 23.13 -19.99
N TYR A 56 14.47 24.23 -20.75
CA TYR A 56 14.02 25.52 -20.23
C TYR A 56 12.49 25.57 -20.03
N ARG A 57 11.75 24.63 -20.62
CA ARG A 57 10.34 24.45 -20.37
C ARG A 57 10.14 23.16 -19.59
N ILE A 58 9.85 23.30 -18.31
CA ILE A 58 9.54 22.17 -17.43
C ILE A 58 8.03 21.93 -17.53
N THR A 59 7.64 20.75 -17.99
CA THR A 59 6.23 20.33 -18.10
C THR A 59 6.00 19.08 -17.27
N ALA A 60 4.84 18.99 -16.61
CA ALA A 60 4.45 17.76 -15.93
C ALA A 60 4.26 16.62 -16.94
N PRO A 61 4.78 15.41 -16.67
CA PRO A 61 4.60 14.26 -17.55
C PRO A 61 3.23 13.58 -17.41
N PHE A 62 2.42 14.00 -16.43
CA PHE A 62 1.08 13.46 -16.13
C PHE A 62 0.15 14.58 -15.62
N ASN A 63 -1.14 14.28 -15.55
CA ASN A 63 -2.14 15.16 -14.95
C ASN A 63 -2.15 15.00 -13.43
N GLY A 64 -2.34 16.09 -12.70
CA GLY A 64 -2.19 16.08 -11.25
C GLY A 64 -2.37 17.45 -10.63
N VAL A 65 -1.93 17.57 -9.38
CA VAL A 65 -2.06 18.78 -8.57
C VAL A 65 -0.69 19.21 -8.06
N LEU A 66 -0.42 20.52 -8.14
CA LEU A 66 0.76 21.12 -7.53
C LEU A 66 0.51 21.28 -6.03
N THR A 67 1.20 20.47 -5.22
CA THR A 67 1.08 20.48 -3.75
C THR A 67 2.03 21.47 -3.09
N GLU A 68 3.18 21.71 -3.72
CA GLU A 68 4.19 22.65 -3.22
C GLU A 68 4.81 23.44 -4.37
N ALA A 69 4.98 24.75 -4.18
CA ALA A 69 5.71 25.63 -5.09
C ALA A 69 6.78 26.39 -4.31
N LEU A 70 8.06 26.07 -4.55
CA LEU A 70 9.20 26.65 -3.84
C LEU A 70 9.85 27.83 -4.56
N VAL A 71 9.38 28.13 -5.77
CA VAL A 71 9.91 29.18 -6.62
C VAL A 71 8.78 30.02 -7.19
N THR A 72 9.06 31.29 -7.44
CA THR A 72 8.13 32.24 -8.04
C THR A 72 8.75 32.86 -9.28
N GLU A 73 7.95 33.60 -10.05
CA GLU A 73 8.46 34.33 -11.20
C GLU A 73 9.63 35.26 -10.82
N GLY A 74 10.67 35.27 -11.66
CA GLY A 74 11.90 36.03 -11.39
C GLY A 74 12.91 35.33 -10.47
N THR A 75 12.57 34.17 -9.91
CA THR A 75 13.51 33.39 -9.07
C THR A 75 14.63 32.80 -9.94
N LEU A 76 15.88 33.03 -9.54
CA LEU A 76 17.04 32.35 -10.12
C LEU A 76 17.11 30.90 -9.61
N ILE A 77 17.04 29.94 -10.52
CA ILE A 77 17.12 28.51 -10.20
C ILE A 77 18.40 27.87 -10.75
N ARG A 78 18.86 26.81 -10.09
CA ARG A 78 20.02 26.00 -10.52
C ARG A 78 19.60 24.60 -10.94
N ALA A 79 20.40 23.95 -11.78
CA ALA A 79 20.17 22.57 -12.16
C ALA A 79 20.20 21.67 -10.91
N GLY A 80 19.17 20.82 -10.77
CA GLY A 80 19.01 19.91 -9.62
C GLY A 80 18.31 20.52 -8.39
N GLN A 81 17.93 21.80 -8.43
CA GLN A 81 17.16 22.43 -7.35
C GLN A 81 15.71 21.91 -7.33
N LYS A 82 15.16 21.57 -6.15
CA LYS A 82 13.73 21.29 -5.98
C LYS A 82 12.93 22.56 -6.25
N LEU A 83 12.00 22.50 -7.21
CA LEU A 83 11.14 23.64 -7.57
C LEU A 83 9.79 23.59 -6.87
N GLY A 84 9.40 22.42 -6.39
CA GLY A 84 8.08 22.15 -5.84
C GLY A 84 7.77 20.67 -5.90
N GLU A 85 6.48 20.37 -5.75
CA GLU A 85 5.95 19.02 -5.70
C GLU A 85 4.64 18.95 -6.47
N PHE A 86 4.54 17.94 -7.34
CA PHE A 86 3.41 17.73 -8.23
C PHE A 86 3.03 16.26 -8.17
N ILE A 87 1.80 15.99 -7.73
CA ILE A 87 1.34 14.64 -7.44
C ILE A 87 0.22 14.23 -8.40
N ASN A 88 0.12 12.94 -8.67
CA ASN A 88 -1.06 12.36 -9.31
C ASN A 88 -2.10 12.07 -8.21
N THR A 89 -3.33 12.56 -8.39
CA THR A 89 -4.43 12.38 -7.44
C THR A 89 -5.43 11.30 -7.86
N ASP A 90 -5.21 10.66 -9.00
CA ASP A 90 -6.11 9.62 -9.54
C ASP A 90 -5.91 8.28 -8.84
N VAL A 91 -4.68 8.01 -8.38
CA VAL A 91 -4.25 6.72 -7.85
C VAL A 91 -3.35 6.95 -6.65
N TYR A 92 -3.78 6.48 -5.49
CA TYR A 92 -2.99 6.50 -4.27
C TYR A 92 -2.50 5.10 -3.94
N GLU A 93 -1.31 5.02 -3.33
CA GLU A 93 -0.78 3.79 -2.75
C GLU A 93 -0.79 3.90 -1.23
N LEU A 94 -1.42 2.93 -0.57
CA LEU A 94 -1.33 2.74 0.87
C LEU A 94 -0.23 1.72 1.16
N GLU A 95 0.81 2.14 1.88
CA GLU A 95 1.85 1.24 2.40
C GLU A 95 1.38 0.65 3.74
N VAL A 96 1.31 -0.68 3.80
CA VAL A 96 0.99 -1.42 5.03
C VAL A 96 2.14 -2.34 5.43
N ALA A 97 2.43 -2.40 6.72
CA ALA A 97 3.45 -3.28 7.30
C ALA A 97 2.78 -4.45 8.03
N LEU A 98 3.14 -5.67 7.67
CA LEU A 98 2.48 -6.90 8.13
C LEU A 98 3.52 -7.83 8.72
N SER A 99 3.23 -8.44 9.87
CA SER A 99 4.13 -9.46 10.40
C SER A 99 4.29 -10.59 9.39
N LYS A 100 5.51 -11.15 9.29
CA LYS A 100 5.82 -12.27 8.38
C LYS A 100 4.81 -13.42 8.50
N ASN A 101 4.32 -13.70 9.71
CA ASN A 101 3.35 -14.79 9.97
C ASN A 101 2.02 -14.60 9.24
N PHE A 102 1.68 -13.37 8.85
CA PHE A 102 0.45 -13.01 8.15
C PHE A 102 0.68 -12.70 6.67
N SER A 103 1.91 -12.89 6.16
CA SER A 103 2.22 -12.57 4.75
C SER A 103 1.50 -13.46 3.75
N ASP A 104 1.16 -14.70 4.12
CA ASP A 104 0.38 -15.62 3.28
C ASP A 104 -1.09 -15.21 3.16
N LEU A 105 -1.58 -14.32 4.04
CA LEU A 105 -2.96 -13.82 4.02
C LEU A 105 -3.18 -12.80 2.91
N LEU A 106 -2.12 -12.21 2.36
CA LEU A 106 -2.21 -11.18 1.35
C LEU A 106 -1.64 -11.67 0.04
N LYS A 107 -2.47 -11.65 -0.99
CA LYS A 107 -2.07 -12.01 -2.35
C LYS A 107 -2.11 -10.80 -3.26
N ILE A 108 -1.16 -10.75 -4.19
CA ILE A 108 -1.18 -9.74 -5.25
C ILE A 108 -2.49 -9.91 -6.03
N GLY A 109 -3.22 -8.81 -6.18
CA GLY A 109 -4.51 -8.74 -6.86
C GLY A 109 -5.72 -8.88 -5.95
N GLU A 110 -5.53 -9.15 -4.66
CA GLU A 110 -6.61 -9.26 -3.68
C GLU A 110 -7.26 -7.89 -3.39
N GLU A 111 -8.58 -7.90 -3.22
CA GLU A 111 -9.35 -6.72 -2.82
C GLU A 111 -9.34 -6.60 -1.31
N VAL A 112 -9.10 -5.39 -0.81
CA VAL A 112 -8.96 -5.09 0.61
C VAL A 112 -9.88 -3.92 0.95
N ALA A 113 -10.71 -4.11 1.97
CA ALA A 113 -11.52 -3.03 2.52
C ALA A 113 -10.61 -2.09 3.32
N LEU A 114 -10.69 -0.80 3.02
CA LEU A 114 -9.93 0.24 3.70
C LEU A 114 -10.90 1.16 4.44
N ASN A 115 -10.55 1.58 5.65
CA ASN A 115 -11.35 2.51 6.44
C ASN A 115 -10.49 3.69 6.89
N ASN A 116 -11.11 4.86 7.05
CA ASN A 116 -10.46 5.94 7.80
C ASN A 116 -10.42 5.62 9.30
N LEU A 117 -9.56 6.33 10.04
CA LEU A 117 -9.33 6.10 11.48
C LEU A 117 -10.60 6.18 12.34
N ASP A 118 -11.57 7.01 11.96
CA ASP A 118 -12.87 7.18 12.62
C ASP A 118 -13.95 6.21 12.10
N LYS A 119 -13.63 5.33 11.14
CA LYS A 119 -14.52 4.35 10.51
C LYS A 119 -15.81 4.94 9.94
N SER A 120 -15.77 6.22 9.54
CA SER A 120 -16.91 6.92 8.93
C SER A 120 -16.96 6.77 7.41
N LYS A 121 -15.84 6.42 6.78
CA LYS A 121 -15.71 6.24 5.33
C LYS A 121 -14.95 4.96 5.03
N GLN A 122 -15.51 4.21 4.10
CA GLN A 122 -14.93 2.99 3.59
C GLN A 122 -14.50 3.19 2.14
N TYR A 123 -13.36 2.62 1.79
CA TYR A 123 -12.79 2.58 0.46
C TYR A 123 -12.47 1.14 0.08
N MET A 124 -12.37 0.86 -1.21
CA MET A 124 -11.90 -0.43 -1.70
C MET A 124 -10.53 -0.26 -2.34
N GLY A 125 -9.56 -1.03 -1.85
CA GLY A 125 -8.21 -1.07 -2.39
C GLY A 125 -7.90 -2.41 -3.04
N LYS A 126 -6.83 -2.44 -3.84
CA LYS A 126 -6.30 -3.66 -4.45
C LYS A 126 -4.82 -3.79 -4.20
N VAL A 127 -4.39 -4.96 -3.75
CA VAL A 127 -2.96 -5.23 -3.48
C VAL A 127 -2.21 -5.29 -4.80
N THR A 128 -1.29 -4.35 -5.04
CA THR A 128 -0.52 -4.30 -6.29
C THR A 128 0.88 -4.87 -6.13
N ARG A 129 1.46 -4.74 -4.93
CA ARG A 129 2.84 -5.15 -4.67
C ARG A 129 3.01 -5.64 -3.25
N ILE A 130 3.71 -6.75 -3.10
CA ILE A 130 4.18 -7.26 -1.81
C ILE A 130 5.70 -7.35 -1.90
N ASN A 131 6.41 -6.75 -0.94
CA ASN A 131 7.85 -6.75 -0.95
C ASN A 131 8.36 -8.14 -0.58
N GLY A 132 9.31 -8.68 -1.36
CA GLY A 132 9.86 -10.02 -1.12
C GLY A 132 10.87 -10.09 0.02
N SER A 133 11.18 -8.96 0.66
CA SER A 133 12.13 -8.84 1.77
C SER A 133 11.42 -8.55 3.08
N VAL A 134 11.88 -9.21 4.15
CA VAL A 134 11.44 -8.97 5.52
C VAL A 134 12.34 -7.92 6.14
N ASP A 135 11.75 -6.88 6.70
CA ASP A 135 12.45 -5.92 7.54
C ASP A 135 12.92 -6.65 8.82
N GLN A 136 14.23 -6.80 9.00
CA GLN A 136 14.79 -7.58 10.10
C GLN A 136 14.60 -6.94 11.48
N ALA A 137 14.45 -5.61 11.55
CA ALA A 137 14.27 -4.90 12.80
C ALA A 137 12.85 -5.07 13.34
N THR A 138 11.85 -5.07 12.45
CA THR A 138 10.43 -5.14 12.82
C THR A 138 9.80 -6.51 12.58
N GLN A 139 10.50 -7.41 11.87
CA GLN A 139 9.97 -8.69 11.39
C GLN A 139 8.70 -8.56 10.53
N THR A 140 8.60 -7.46 9.79
CA THR A 140 7.45 -7.17 8.91
C THR A 140 7.80 -7.25 7.43
N ILE A 141 6.78 -7.48 6.61
CA ILE A 141 6.78 -7.37 5.16
C ILE A 141 5.93 -6.17 4.79
N LYS A 142 6.40 -5.37 3.83
CA LYS A 142 5.65 -4.23 3.29
C LYS A 142 4.77 -4.69 2.13
N ALA A 143 3.50 -4.33 2.16
CA ALA A 143 2.59 -4.45 1.03
C ALA A 143 2.08 -3.06 0.63
N TYR A 144 1.76 -2.91 -0.66
CA TYR A 144 1.23 -1.69 -1.25
C TYR A 144 -0.14 -1.98 -1.83
N ILE A 145 -1.11 -1.21 -1.37
CA ILE A 145 -2.52 -1.32 -1.76
C ILE A 145 -2.87 -0.08 -2.56
N GLU A 146 -3.21 -0.27 -3.83
CA GLU A 146 -3.71 0.78 -4.69
C GLU A 146 -5.15 1.11 -4.32
N VAL A 147 -5.46 2.39 -4.15
CA VAL A 147 -6.80 2.90 -3.85
C VAL A 147 -7.09 4.12 -4.71
N ARG A 148 -8.34 4.20 -5.21
CA ARG A 148 -8.80 5.26 -6.09
C ARG A 148 -10.09 5.85 -5.52
N ASP A 149 -10.01 7.07 -4.99
CA ASP A 149 -11.20 7.81 -4.55
C ASP A 149 -10.91 9.32 -4.55
N SER A 150 -11.87 10.11 -5.04
CA SER A 150 -11.76 11.56 -5.15
C SER A 150 -11.68 12.30 -3.80
N ASN A 151 -12.08 11.66 -2.71
CA ASN A 151 -12.04 12.20 -1.34
C ASN A 151 -10.71 11.93 -0.64
N LEU A 152 -9.85 11.07 -1.20
CA LEU A 152 -8.54 10.82 -0.65
C LEU A 152 -7.61 11.98 -0.91
N ARG A 153 -6.72 12.20 0.05
CA ARG A 153 -5.68 13.22 0.01
C ARG A 153 -4.39 12.59 0.50
N GLU A 154 -3.28 13.07 -0.05
CA GLU A 154 -1.97 12.67 0.42
C GLU A 154 -1.81 12.99 1.92
N GLY A 155 -1.17 12.08 2.65
CA GLY A 155 -0.98 12.18 4.10
C GLY A 155 -2.15 11.67 4.95
N MET A 156 -3.26 11.24 4.35
CA MET A 156 -4.33 10.56 5.10
C MET A 156 -3.88 9.17 5.57
N TYR A 157 -4.25 8.82 6.81
CA TYR A 157 -4.10 7.47 7.35
C TYR A 157 -5.35 6.66 7.08
N LEU A 158 -5.17 5.42 6.62
CA LEU A 158 -6.21 4.43 6.43
C LEU A 158 -5.82 3.15 7.15
N GLU A 159 -6.81 2.42 7.64
CA GLU A 159 -6.68 1.06 8.16
C GLU A 159 -7.13 0.08 7.08
N ALA A 160 -6.34 -0.96 6.85
CA ALA A 160 -6.67 -2.04 5.95
C ALA A 160 -7.26 -3.20 6.75
N ASP A 161 -8.53 -3.52 6.49
CA ASP A 161 -9.18 -4.69 7.05
C ASP A 161 -8.87 -5.90 6.18
N LEU A 162 -7.97 -6.74 6.68
CA LEU A 162 -7.56 -7.98 6.04
C LEU A 162 -8.39 -9.12 6.60
N ASN A 163 -9.06 -9.84 5.71
CA ASN A 163 -9.76 -11.06 6.10
C ASN A 163 -8.72 -12.11 6.49
N ALA A 164 -8.56 -12.32 7.79
CA ALA A 164 -7.73 -13.41 8.29
C ALA A 164 -8.33 -14.76 7.87
N LYS A 165 -7.45 -15.76 7.75
CA LYS A 165 -7.82 -17.13 7.46
C LYS A 165 -8.95 -17.59 8.39
N GLU A 166 -10.01 -18.11 7.80
CA GLU A 166 -11.13 -18.67 8.55
C GLU A 166 -10.66 -19.91 9.33
N GLU A 167 -10.78 -19.85 10.65
CA GLU A 167 -10.40 -20.96 11.53
C GLU A 167 -11.66 -21.67 12.04
N SER A 168 -12.00 -22.78 11.38
CA SER A 168 -13.12 -23.64 11.78
C SER A 168 -12.87 -24.31 13.14
N ASN A 169 -13.95 -24.56 13.88
CA ASN A 169 -13.94 -25.19 15.22
C ASN A 169 -13.13 -24.39 16.24
N ALA A 170 -13.32 -23.08 16.23
CA ALA A 170 -12.71 -22.16 17.18
C ALA A 170 -13.79 -21.30 17.85
N ILE A 171 -13.55 -20.94 19.10
CA ILE A 171 -14.39 -20.00 19.84
C ILE A 171 -13.60 -18.75 20.20
N GLU A 172 -14.28 -17.61 20.26
CA GLU A 172 -13.69 -16.35 20.69
C GLU A 172 -14.13 -16.03 22.12
N ILE A 173 -13.17 -15.79 23.01
CA ILE A 173 -13.43 -15.45 24.42
C ILE A 173 -12.63 -14.22 24.86
N ASP A 174 -13.00 -13.61 25.98
CA ASP A 174 -12.20 -12.53 26.59
C ASP A 174 -10.81 -13.06 26.97
N ARG A 175 -9.76 -12.29 26.67
CA ARG A 175 -8.37 -12.68 26.91
C ARG A 175 -8.09 -12.96 28.39
N ASN A 176 -8.81 -12.30 29.30
CA ASN A 176 -8.65 -12.49 30.75
C ASN A 176 -9.18 -13.85 31.26
N LEU A 177 -9.87 -14.61 30.41
CA LEU A 177 -10.36 -15.95 30.74
C LEU A 177 -9.34 -17.06 30.43
N LEU A 178 -8.30 -16.75 29.64
CA LEU A 178 -7.21 -17.68 29.36
C LEU A 178 -6.16 -17.62 30.47
N LEU A 179 -5.87 -18.76 31.08
CA LEU A 179 -4.83 -18.93 32.09
C LEU A 179 -3.46 -19.14 31.44
N GLU A 180 -2.38 -18.87 32.19
CA GLU A 180 -0.98 -18.93 31.69
C GLU A 180 -0.59 -20.29 31.07
N ASN A 181 -1.21 -21.38 31.51
CA ASN A 181 -0.94 -22.73 31.01
C ASN A 181 -1.76 -23.11 29.76
N ASN A 182 -2.30 -22.13 29.03
CA ASN A 182 -3.26 -22.34 27.95
C ASN A 182 -4.47 -23.18 28.39
N GLN A 183 -5.04 -22.82 29.54
CA GLN A 183 -6.19 -23.49 30.13
C GLN A 183 -7.34 -22.51 30.32
N ILE A 184 -8.56 -23.01 30.26
CA ILE A 184 -9.76 -22.24 30.60
C ILE A 184 -10.61 -22.98 31.63
N PHE A 185 -11.35 -22.22 32.43
CA PHE A 185 -12.35 -22.77 33.34
C PHE A 185 -13.64 -23.13 32.59
N VAL A 186 -14.10 -24.35 32.83
CA VAL A 186 -15.39 -24.87 32.37
C VAL A 186 -16.24 -25.28 33.57
N VAL A 187 -17.56 -25.25 33.40
CA VAL A 187 -18.50 -25.71 34.41
C VAL A 187 -18.96 -27.13 34.07
N ARG A 188 -18.70 -28.08 34.96
CA ARG A 188 -19.22 -29.46 34.92
C ARG A 188 -19.92 -29.76 36.23
N ASP A 189 -21.19 -30.15 36.18
CA ASP A 189 -21.97 -30.52 37.36
C ASP A 189 -21.95 -29.46 38.49
N SER A 190 -22.04 -28.17 38.13
CA SER A 190 -21.96 -27.01 39.05
C SER A 190 -20.59 -26.80 39.73
N ILE A 191 -19.54 -27.42 39.21
CA ILE A 191 -18.17 -27.32 39.71
C ILE A 191 -17.28 -26.75 38.60
N LEU A 192 -16.30 -25.91 38.97
CA LEU A 192 -15.25 -25.47 38.06
C LEU A 192 -14.22 -26.57 37.83
N ASP A 193 -13.97 -26.85 36.56
CA ASP A 193 -12.92 -27.73 36.07
C ASP A 193 -12.04 -26.98 35.06
N LEU A 194 -10.86 -27.50 34.77
CA LEU A 194 -9.94 -26.94 33.78
C LEU A 194 -9.87 -27.84 32.56
N ILE A 195 -9.83 -27.22 31.39
CA ILE A 195 -9.48 -27.91 30.15
C ILE A 195 -8.29 -27.21 29.49
N ASP A 196 -7.44 -28.01 28.85
CA ASP A 196 -6.40 -27.51 27.97
C ASP A 196 -7.02 -27.00 26.66
N VAL A 197 -6.52 -25.86 26.18
CA VAL A 197 -6.94 -25.24 24.93
C VAL A 197 -5.74 -24.84 24.11
N THR A 198 -5.93 -24.64 22.81
CA THR A 198 -4.89 -24.11 21.93
C THR A 198 -5.27 -22.71 21.46
N PRO A 199 -4.63 -21.62 21.95
CA PRO A 199 -4.83 -20.29 21.41
C PRO A 199 -4.23 -20.16 20.02
N VAL A 200 -5.03 -19.70 19.06
CA VAL A 200 -4.63 -19.56 17.65
C VAL A 200 -4.48 -18.10 17.22
N TYR A 201 -5.14 -17.17 17.90
CA TYR A 201 -5.03 -15.73 17.62
C TYR A 201 -5.32 -14.91 18.87
N PHE A 202 -4.57 -13.81 19.04
CA PHE A 202 -4.78 -12.83 20.11
C PHE A 202 -5.07 -11.47 19.49
N SER A 203 -6.16 -10.86 19.93
CA SER A 203 -6.43 -9.43 19.76
C SER A 203 -6.14 -8.69 21.08
N ASP A 204 -6.39 -7.38 21.11
CA ASP A 204 -6.19 -6.58 22.31
C ASP A 204 -7.03 -7.06 23.51
N LYS A 205 -8.28 -7.47 23.26
CA LYS A 205 -9.25 -7.85 24.31
C LYS A 205 -9.69 -9.30 24.27
N LYS A 206 -9.53 -9.97 23.14
CA LYS A 206 -10.07 -11.31 22.90
C LYS A 206 -9.01 -12.28 22.43
N VAL A 207 -9.25 -13.56 22.69
CA VAL A 207 -8.43 -14.67 22.20
C VAL A 207 -9.33 -15.68 21.49
N VAL A 208 -8.84 -16.19 20.36
CA VAL A 208 -9.49 -17.27 19.61
C VAL A 208 -8.83 -18.59 20.00
N LEU A 209 -9.64 -19.54 20.47
CA LEU A 209 -9.20 -20.82 21.01
C LEU A 209 -9.74 -21.99 20.19
N LYS A 210 -8.93 -23.03 20.05
CA LYS A 210 -9.29 -24.34 19.53
C LYS A 210 -9.24 -25.41 20.62
N GLN A 211 -9.81 -26.59 20.30
CA GLN A 211 -9.94 -27.74 21.21
C GLN A 211 -10.87 -27.49 22.39
N VAL A 212 -11.90 -26.64 22.20
CA VAL A 212 -13.00 -26.51 23.15
C VAL A 212 -14.15 -27.39 22.67
N PRO A 213 -14.52 -28.45 23.43
CA PRO A 213 -15.67 -29.28 23.08
C PRO A 213 -16.98 -28.50 23.05
N ASP A 214 -17.82 -28.78 22.06
CA ASP A 214 -19.15 -28.17 21.92
C ASP A 214 -20.04 -28.49 23.13
N GLY A 215 -20.85 -27.50 23.53
CA GLY A 215 -21.81 -27.64 24.63
C GLY A 215 -21.23 -27.44 26.03
N LEU A 216 -19.92 -27.19 26.17
CA LEU A 216 -19.33 -26.81 27.46
C LEU A 216 -19.70 -25.37 27.84
N THR A 217 -20.11 -25.19 29.09
CA THR A 217 -20.34 -23.86 29.65
C THR A 217 -19.02 -23.30 30.18
N ILE A 218 -18.60 -22.15 29.66
CA ILE A 218 -17.41 -21.42 30.09
C ILE A 218 -17.81 -20.22 30.95
N LEU A 219 -16.83 -19.66 31.66
CA LEU A 219 -17.01 -18.39 32.35
C LEU A 219 -17.13 -17.24 31.34
N SER A 220 -18.03 -16.29 31.60
CA SER A 220 -18.15 -15.05 30.81
C SER A 220 -17.29 -13.91 31.34
N LYS A 221 -16.85 -14.00 32.60
CA LYS A 221 -16.00 -13.02 33.29
C LYS A 221 -14.98 -13.74 34.19
N PRO A 222 -13.76 -13.22 34.34
CA PRO A 222 -12.78 -13.80 35.25
C PRO A 222 -13.29 -13.73 36.70
N LEU A 223 -13.16 -14.83 37.43
CA LEU A 223 -13.49 -14.92 38.86
C LEU A 223 -12.18 -14.89 39.66
N MET A 224 -11.95 -13.82 40.42
CA MET A 224 -10.75 -13.74 41.27
C MET A 224 -10.76 -14.85 42.32
N GLY A 225 -9.67 -15.62 42.40
CA GLY A 225 -9.52 -16.73 43.34
C GLY A 225 -10.24 -18.02 42.94
N SER A 226 -10.67 -18.17 41.68
CA SER A 226 -11.23 -19.42 41.17
C SER A 226 -10.21 -20.57 41.22
N TYR A 227 -10.65 -21.75 41.68
CA TYR A 227 -9.85 -22.97 41.74
C TYR A 227 -10.67 -24.18 41.29
N VAL A 228 -9.99 -25.25 40.87
CA VAL A 228 -10.64 -26.53 40.47
C VAL A 228 -11.40 -27.10 41.66
N GLY A 229 -12.67 -27.45 41.48
CA GLY A 229 -13.54 -27.92 42.56
C GLY A 229 -14.40 -26.83 43.21
N MET A 230 -14.24 -25.55 42.83
CA MET A 230 -15.08 -24.47 43.32
C MET A 230 -16.52 -24.65 42.83
N LEU A 231 -17.47 -24.62 43.76
CA LEU A 231 -18.90 -24.61 43.46
C LEU A 231 -19.30 -23.29 42.82
N VAL A 232 -19.99 -23.38 41.69
CA VAL A 232 -20.47 -22.22 40.93
C VAL A 232 -21.92 -22.43 40.54
N GLN A 233 -22.67 -21.34 40.53
CA GLN A 233 -24.05 -21.32 40.10
C GLN A 233 -24.16 -20.44 38.86
N GLN A 234 -24.85 -20.94 37.84
CA GLN A 234 -25.08 -20.16 36.64
C GLN A 234 -25.95 -18.94 36.98
N TYR A 235 -25.44 -17.75 36.72
CA TYR A 235 -26.21 -16.52 36.87
C TYR A 235 -27.18 -16.38 35.71
N GLN A 236 -28.46 -16.67 35.93
CA GLN A 236 -29.55 -16.35 35.00
C GLN A 236 -29.98 -14.88 35.22
N GLY A 237 -29.16 -13.94 34.76
CA GLY A 237 -29.53 -12.53 34.71
C GLY A 237 -30.58 -12.27 33.63
N GLN A 238 -31.60 -11.47 33.94
CA GLN A 238 -32.66 -11.05 33.02
C GLN A 238 -32.10 -10.57 31.68
N ASN A 239 -32.67 -11.05 30.57
CA ASN A 239 -32.49 -10.44 29.25
C ASN A 239 -32.91 -8.97 29.33
N GLU A 240 -31.97 -8.04 29.33
CA GLU A 240 -32.22 -6.65 28.93
C GLU A 240 -32.45 -6.64 27.42
N MET A 241 -33.66 -7.02 27.00
CA MET A 241 -34.25 -6.50 25.78
C MET A 241 -34.92 -5.19 26.15
N GLU A 242 -34.22 -4.06 25.98
CA GLU A 242 -34.89 -2.77 25.95
C GLU A 242 -35.88 -2.75 24.77
N PRO A 243 -37.20 -2.57 24.99
CA PRO A 243 -38.09 -2.23 23.91
C PRO A 243 -37.82 -0.79 23.51
N ASN A 244 -37.46 -0.62 22.24
CA ASN A 244 -37.31 0.64 21.55
C ASN A 244 -38.56 1.50 21.82
N LYS A 245 -38.46 2.51 22.69
CA LYS A 245 -39.53 3.50 22.90
C LYS A 245 -39.59 4.38 21.65
N THR A 246 -40.52 4.07 20.77
CA THR A 246 -41.08 5.04 19.83
C THR A 246 -41.68 6.17 20.66
N THR A 247 -41.16 7.37 20.52
CA THR A 247 -41.79 8.59 21.02
C THR A 247 -42.50 9.27 19.85
N ASP A 248 -43.71 9.73 20.15
CA ASP A 248 -44.67 10.44 19.29
C ASP A 248 -44.06 11.60 18.48
#